data_AF-A0A2D2CVW0-F1
#
_entry.id   AF-A0A2D2CVW0-F1
#
_cell.length_a   1.000
_cell.length_b   1.000
_cell.length_c   1.000
_cell.angle_alpha   90.00
_cell.angle_beta   90.00
_cell.angle_gamma   90.00
#
_symmetry.space_group_name_H-M   'P 1'
#
loop_
_entity.id
_entity.type
_entity.pdbx_description
1 polymer ?
#
loop_
_entity_poly.entity_id
_entity_poly.type
_entity_poly.pdbx_seq_one_letter_code
_entity_poly.pdbx_strand_id
1 'polypeptide(L)'
;MRCAALACAGLVALVFVEPVGAFDIVEDYGGTLAVYRDEARRLEASGEELAIRGVCASACTIFLGLRKVCVEPGAMFWFHAARLPGGAAPDPLATLEMLSLYPRRLRDWAIRAHALERLDFDEAASLTGAELIRMGARRCPRTVPRSRQ
;
A
#
# COMPACT_ATOMS: atom_id res chain seq x y z
N MET A 1 64.13 -27.45 -3.80
CA MET A 1 63.22 -26.29 -3.76
C MET A 1 61.88 -26.71 -4.35
N ARG A 2 60.81 -26.77 -3.55
CA ARG A 2 59.45 -27.02 -4.02
C ARG A 2 58.55 -25.94 -3.42
N CYS A 3 58.08 -25.02 -4.25
CA CYS A 3 57.13 -23.98 -3.85
C CYS A 3 55.76 -24.61 -3.62
N ALA A 4 55.25 -24.54 -2.39
CA ALA A 4 53.86 -24.84 -2.09
C ALA A 4 53.01 -23.60 -2.42
N ALA A 5 52.09 -23.73 -3.37
CA ALA A 5 51.10 -22.70 -3.66
C ALA A 5 49.99 -22.78 -2.61
N LEU A 6 49.89 -21.76 -1.77
CA LEU A 6 48.77 -21.56 -0.84
C LEU A 6 47.55 -21.09 -1.64
N ALA A 7 46.52 -21.93 -1.72
CA ALA A 7 45.23 -21.56 -2.25
C ALA A 7 44.46 -20.75 -1.18
N CYS A 8 44.33 -19.45 -1.38
CA CYS A 8 43.44 -18.61 -0.58
C CYS A 8 42.00 -18.90 -0.98
N ALA A 9 41.32 -19.77 -0.22
CA ALA A 9 39.87 -19.91 -0.29
C ALA A 9 39.22 -18.66 0.32
N GLY A 10 38.92 -17.66 -0.53
CA GLY A 10 38.21 -16.46 -0.11
C GLY A 10 36.76 -16.81 0.26
N LEU A 11 36.40 -16.64 1.54
CA LEU A 11 35.01 -16.64 1.97
C LEU A 11 34.28 -15.45 1.34
N VAL A 12 33.45 -15.70 0.33
CA VAL A 12 32.47 -14.71 -0.13
C VAL A 12 31.32 -14.71 0.86
N ALA A 13 31.35 -13.80 1.83
CA ALA A 13 30.21 -13.56 2.72
C ALA A 13 29.09 -12.91 1.88
N LEU A 14 28.02 -13.64 1.62
CA LEU A 14 26.78 -13.09 1.08
C LEU A 14 26.16 -12.18 2.15
N VAL A 15 26.36 -10.87 1.99
CA VAL A 15 25.71 -9.86 2.83
C VAL A 15 24.25 -9.78 2.39
N PHE A 16 23.34 -10.34 3.19
CA PHE A 16 21.91 -10.10 3.03
C PHE A 16 21.63 -8.64 3.39
N VAL A 17 21.39 -7.82 2.37
CA VAL A 17 20.87 -6.46 2.55
C VAL A 17 19.39 -6.63 2.91
N GLU A 18 19.08 -6.60 4.21
CA GLU A 18 17.69 -6.43 4.66
C GLU A 18 17.20 -5.07 4.13
N PRO A 19 16.09 -4.99 3.37
CA PRO A 19 15.62 -3.74 2.82
C PRO A 19 15.35 -2.74 3.96
N VAL A 20 16.12 -1.65 3.97
CA VAL A 20 15.96 -0.55 4.89
C VAL A 20 14.74 0.26 4.48
N GLY A 21 13.71 0.23 5.33
CA GLY A 21 12.59 1.18 5.35
C GLY A 21 11.61 1.06 4.18
N ALA A 22 10.62 0.19 4.32
CA ALA A 22 9.36 0.35 3.59
C ALA A 22 8.83 1.77 3.83
N PHE A 23 8.36 2.45 2.78
CA PHE A 23 7.59 3.67 2.97
C PHE A 23 6.32 3.25 3.74
N ASP A 24 6.15 3.82 4.94
CA ASP A 24 5.09 3.42 5.86
C ASP A 24 4.00 4.50 5.88
N ILE A 25 2.77 4.13 5.51
CA ILE A 25 1.59 4.98 5.70
C ILE A 25 1.07 4.74 7.11
N VAL A 26 1.28 5.72 7.99
CA VAL A 26 0.71 5.73 9.35
C VAL A 26 -0.57 6.55 9.39
N GLU A 27 -0.63 7.65 8.64
CA GLU A 27 -1.83 8.49 8.53
C GLU A 27 -1.81 9.23 7.19
N ASP A 28 -2.79 8.95 6.34
CA ASP A 28 -2.98 9.61 5.05
C ASP A 28 -4.47 9.70 4.74
N TYR A 29 -5.01 10.93 4.70
CA TYR A 29 -6.44 11.19 4.45
C TYR A 29 -6.78 11.39 2.96
N GLY A 30 -5.80 11.27 2.08
CA GLY A 30 -5.95 11.46 0.64
C GLY A 30 -5.66 12.88 0.16
N GLY A 31 -6.08 13.14 -1.08
CA GLY A 31 -5.82 14.38 -1.79
C GLY A 31 -6.15 14.22 -3.27
N THR A 32 -5.47 14.99 -4.12
CA THR A 32 -5.68 14.94 -5.57
C THR A 32 -5.24 13.59 -6.14
N LEU A 33 -6.15 12.87 -6.81
CA LEU A 33 -5.90 11.55 -7.40
C LEU A 33 -4.66 11.50 -8.30
N ALA A 34 -4.37 12.59 -9.03
CA ALA A 34 -3.18 12.68 -9.88
C ALA A 34 -1.87 12.44 -9.12
N VAL A 35 -1.72 13.01 -7.91
CA VAL A 35 -0.51 12.87 -7.08
C VAL A 35 -0.32 11.41 -6.64
N TYR A 36 -1.38 10.77 -6.17
CA TYR A 36 -1.34 9.37 -5.74
C TYR A 36 -1.04 8.43 -6.90
N ARG A 37 -1.54 8.74 -8.10
CA ARG A 37 -1.26 7.97 -9.30
C ARG A 37 0.21 8.11 -9.75
N ASP A 38 0.78 9.30 -9.66
CA ASP A 38 2.21 9.52 -9.91
C ASP A 38 3.07 8.72 -8.93
N GLU A 39 2.69 8.74 -7.64
CA GLU A 39 3.40 7.98 -6.62
C GLU A 39 3.23 6.47 -6.80
N ALA A 40 2.03 6.00 -7.15
CA ALA A 40 1.78 4.59 -7.45
C ALA A 40 2.67 4.11 -8.62
N ARG A 41 2.81 4.93 -9.67
CA ARG A 41 3.72 4.63 -10.78
C ARG A 41 5.17 4.57 -10.34
N ARG A 42 5.61 5.50 -9.48
CA ARG A 42 6.97 5.52 -8.93
C ARG A 42 7.26 4.23 -8.15
N LEU A 43 6.36 3.84 -7.25
CA LEU A 43 6.47 2.63 -6.43
C LEU A 43 6.47 1.35 -7.27
N GLU A 44 5.62 1.27 -8.30
CA GLU A 44 5.64 0.14 -9.25
C GLU A 44 6.95 0.05 -10.02
N ALA A 45 7.49 1.20 -10.46
CA ALA A 45 8.72 1.25 -11.23
C ALA A 45 9.96 0.93 -10.39
N SER A 46 10.03 1.41 -9.15
CA SER A 46 11.16 1.13 -8.25
C SER A 46 11.08 -0.26 -7.63
N GLY A 47 9.89 -0.85 -7.54
CA GLY A 47 9.65 -2.10 -6.84
C GLY A 47 9.90 -1.98 -5.34
N GLU A 48 9.81 -0.77 -4.79
CA GLU A 48 9.78 -0.53 -3.35
C GLU A 48 8.50 -1.13 -2.75
N GLU A 49 8.60 -1.56 -1.50
CA GLU A 49 7.45 -2.05 -0.76
C GLU A 49 6.82 -0.92 0.05
N LEU A 50 5.50 -0.77 -0.10
CA LEU A 50 4.67 0.13 0.70
C LEU A 50 3.98 -0.66 1.81
N ALA A 51 4.11 -0.21 3.05
CA ALA A 51 3.35 -0.77 4.17
C ALA A 51 2.31 0.24 4.65
N ILE A 52 1.05 -0.19 4.75
CA ILE A 52 -0.04 0.62 5.29
C ILE A 52 -0.35 0.13 6.70
N ARG A 53 0.06 0.92 7.70
CA ARG A 53 0.03 0.55 9.12
C ARG A 53 -1.08 1.24 9.91
N GLY A 54 -1.51 2.43 9.49
CA GLY A 54 -2.59 3.17 10.15
C GLY A 54 -3.72 3.57 9.21
N VAL A 55 -4.01 4.86 9.13
CA VAL A 55 -5.14 5.36 8.34
C VAL A 55 -4.74 5.59 6.88
N CYS A 56 -5.56 5.12 5.96
CA CYS A 56 -5.44 5.36 4.52
C CYS A 56 -6.81 5.64 3.92
N ALA A 57 -7.11 6.89 3.61
CA ALA A 57 -8.43 7.32 3.17
C ALA A 57 -8.42 7.88 1.75
N SER A 58 -9.58 7.87 1.09
CA SER A 58 -9.78 8.54 -0.20
C SER A 58 -8.78 8.05 -1.26
N ALA A 59 -8.05 8.96 -1.93
CA ALA A 59 -7.05 8.65 -2.94
C ALA A 59 -5.91 7.73 -2.45
N CYS A 60 -5.58 7.71 -1.14
CA CYS A 60 -4.59 6.78 -0.59
C CYS A 60 -4.96 5.31 -0.89
N THR A 61 -6.26 4.99 -0.87
CA THR A 61 -6.75 3.62 -1.04
C THR A 61 -6.36 2.98 -2.37
N ILE A 62 -6.01 3.76 -3.40
CA ILE A 62 -5.56 3.21 -4.69
C ILE A 62 -4.27 2.41 -4.55
N PHE A 63 -3.48 2.67 -3.51
CA PHE A 63 -2.26 1.92 -3.23
C PHE A 63 -2.51 0.46 -2.87
N LEU A 64 -3.74 0.09 -2.51
CA LEU A 64 -4.15 -1.31 -2.37
C LEU A 64 -4.06 -2.09 -3.69
N GLY A 65 -4.00 -1.39 -4.83
CA GLY A 65 -3.77 -1.96 -6.16
C GLY A 65 -2.30 -2.27 -6.50
N LEU A 66 -1.35 -1.81 -5.68
CA LEU A 66 0.07 -2.01 -5.96
C LEU A 66 0.49 -3.48 -5.85
N ARG A 67 1.48 -3.88 -6.66
CA ARG A 67 2.08 -5.23 -6.60
C ARG A 67 2.81 -5.48 -5.29
N LYS A 68 3.46 -4.45 -4.74
CA LYS A 68 4.26 -4.51 -3.52
C LYS A 68 3.68 -3.61 -2.43
N VAL A 69 2.44 -3.91 -2.03
CA VAL A 69 1.82 -3.33 -0.83
C VAL A 69 1.59 -4.40 0.22
N CYS A 70 1.66 -4.03 1.49
CA CYS A 70 1.10 -4.81 2.59
C CYS A 70 0.24 -3.93 3.48
N VAL A 71 -0.66 -4.56 4.23
CA VAL A 71 -1.51 -3.90 5.21
C VAL A 71 -1.29 -4.50 6.59
N GLU A 72 -1.31 -3.66 7.63
CA GLU A 72 -1.40 -4.15 9.00
C GLU A 72 -2.86 -4.48 9.37
N PRO A 73 -3.10 -5.53 10.18
CA PRO A 73 -4.46 -5.90 10.56
C PRO A 73 -5.26 -4.77 11.23
N GLY A 74 -4.58 -3.87 11.96
CA GLY A 74 -5.18 -2.74 12.66
C GLY A 74 -5.32 -1.46 11.83
N ALA A 75 -4.84 -1.44 10.59
CA ALA A 75 -4.98 -0.30 9.71
C ALA A 75 -6.46 -0.05 9.35
N MET A 76 -6.82 1.21 9.09
CA MET A 76 -8.18 1.62 8.73
C MET A 76 -8.21 2.26 7.35
N PHE A 77 -9.18 1.83 6.54
CA PHE A 77 -9.33 2.26 5.15
C PHE A 77 -10.71 2.87 4.96
N TRP A 78 -10.75 4.10 4.43
CA TRP A 78 -11.98 4.85 4.25
C TRP A 78 -12.18 5.19 2.78
N PHE A 79 -13.33 4.77 2.24
CA PHE A 79 -13.67 4.88 0.84
C PHE A 79 -14.77 5.93 0.66
N HIS A 80 -14.66 6.75 -0.37
CA HIS A 80 -15.69 7.70 -0.79
C HIS A 80 -15.46 8.12 -2.25
N ALA A 81 -16.47 8.73 -2.88
CA ALA A 81 -16.43 9.26 -4.23
C ALA A 81 -15.39 10.38 -4.38
N ALA A 82 -14.65 10.42 -5.48
CA ALA A 82 -13.79 11.55 -5.78
C ALA A 82 -14.60 12.84 -5.92
N ARG A 83 -13.96 13.98 -5.64
CA ARG A 83 -14.57 15.31 -5.76
C ARG A 83 -13.86 16.10 -6.86
N LEU A 84 -14.62 16.95 -7.54
CA LEU A 84 -14.05 17.95 -8.45
C LEU A 84 -13.17 18.94 -7.67
N PRO A 85 -12.23 19.64 -8.35
CA PRO A 85 -11.50 20.73 -7.74
C PRO A 85 -12.45 21.73 -7.06
N GLY A 86 -12.19 22.06 -5.80
CA GLY A 86 -13.09 22.89 -4.98
C GLY A 86 -14.08 22.11 -4.10
N GLY A 87 -14.11 20.77 -4.20
CA GLY A 87 -14.63 19.88 -3.15
C GLY A 87 -16.15 19.72 -3.03
N ALA A 88 -16.94 20.53 -3.73
CA ALA A 88 -18.40 20.54 -3.55
C ALA A 88 -19.15 19.46 -4.34
N ALA A 89 -18.64 19.07 -5.51
CA ALA A 89 -19.33 18.19 -6.45
C ALA A 89 -18.57 16.87 -6.66
N PRO A 90 -19.27 15.74 -6.88
CA PRO A 90 -18.63 14.48 -7.24
C PRO A 90 -17.88 14.61 -8.56
N ASP A 91 -16.78 13.86 -8.67
CA ASP A 91 -16.05 13.62 -9.91
C ASP A 91 -16.24 12.15 -10.32
N PRO A 92 -17.20 11.84 -11.21
CA PRO A 92 -17.47 10.47 -11.63
C PRO A 92 -16.30 9.82 -12.37
N LEU A 93 -15.50 10.59 -13.10
CA LEU A 93 -14.38 10.05 -13.87
C LEU A 93 -13.24 9.64 -12.94
N ALA A 94 -12.87 10.51 -11.99
CA ALA A 94 -11.87 10.17 -10.97
C ALA A 94 -12.37 9.03 -10.05
N THR A 95 -13.66 8.99 -9.75
CA THR A 95 -14.26 7.88 -8.97
C THR A 95 -14.15 6.55 -9.71
N LEU A 96 -14.47 6.52 -11.00
CA LEU A 96 -14.30 5.34 -11.83
C LEU A 96 -12.83 4.93 -11.96
N GLU A 97 -11.92 5.90 -12.05
CA GLU A 97 -10.49 5.65 -12.07
C GLU A 97 -10.03 4.98 -10.77
N MET A 98 -10.39 5.52 -9.59
CA MET A 98 -10.09 4.88 -8.29
C MET A 98 -10.58 3.44 -8.26
N LEU A 99 -11.84 3.20 -8.66
CA LEU A 99 -12.44 1.87 -8.70
C LEU A 99 -11.66 0.90 -9.61
N SER A 100 -11.14 1.40 -10.73
CA SER A 100 -10.37 0.61 -11.70
C SER A 100 -9.00 0.15 -11.15
N LEU A 101 -8.43 0.88 -10.20
CA LEU A 101 -7.14 0.57 -9.59
C LEU A 101 -7.24 -0.47 -8.47
N TYR A 102 -8.43 -0.72 -7.93
CA TYR A 102 -8.60 -1.69 -6.86
C TYR A 102 -8.44 -3.14 -7.32
N PRO A 103 -7.86 -4.02 -6.48
CA PRO A 103 -7.88 -5.46 -6.71
C PRO A 103 -9.32 -5.98 -6.82
N ARG A 104 -9.53 -7.04 -7.61
CA ARG A 104 -10.87 -7.56 -7.97
C ARG A 104 -11.82 -7.69 -6.77
N ARG A 105 -11.39 -8.33 -5.67
CA ARG A 105 -12.25 -8.56 -4.50
C ARG A 105 -12.64 -7.26 -3.78
N LEU A 106 -11.71 -6.31 -3.69
CA LEU A 106 -11.98 -4.99 -3.13
C LEU A 106 -12.92 -4.19 -4.03
N ARG A 107 -12.70 -4.22 -5.35
CA ARG A 107 -13.58 -3.59 -6.34
C ARG A 107 -15.01 -4.15 -6.26
N ASP A 108 -15.14 -5.46 -6.22
CA ASP A 108 -16.42 -6.15 -6.11
C ASP A 108 -17.16 -5.77 -4.81
N TRP A 109 -16.43 -5.62 -3.70
CA TRP A 109 -16.98 -5.14 -2.44
C TRP A 109 -17.41 -3.66 -2.55
N ALA A 110 -16.56 -2.79 -3.09
CA ALA A 110 -16.84 -1.36 -3.20
C ALA A 110 -18.11 -1.08 -4.00
N ILE A 111 -18.34 -1.83 -5.08
CA ILE A 111 -19.57 -1.77 -5.88
C ILE A 111 -20.78 -2.23 -5.04
N ARG A 112 -20.72 -3.40 -4.38
CA ARG A 112 -21.85 -3.91 -3.59
C ARG A 112 -22.18 -3.07 -2.37
N ALA A 113 -21.18 -2.45 -1.76
CA ALA A 113 -21.33 -1.63 -0.57
C ALA A 113 -21.65 -0.15 -0.88
N HIS A 114 -21.71 0.21 -2.17
CA HIS A 114 -21.85 1.61 -2.62
C HIS A 114 -20.76 2.52 -2.01
N ALA A 115 -19.55 1.97 -1.81
CA ALA A 115 -18.50 2.59 -1.00
C ALA A 115 -17.94 3.87 -1.64
N LEU A 116 -17.97 3.96 -2.97
CA LEU A 116 -17.55 5.15 -3.72
C LEU A 116 -18.72 6.00 -4.24
N GLU A 117 -19.92 5.85 -3.70
CA GLU A 117 -21.09 6.70 -4.02
C GLU A 117 -21.33 7.77 -2.95
N ARG A 118 -20.72 7.60 -1.78
CA ARG A 118 -20.77 8.54 -0.66
C ARG A 118 -19.73 9.64 -0.88
N LEU A 119 -20.03 10.88 -0.53
CA LEU A 119 -19.03 11.95 -0.59
C LEU A 119 -18.23 12.01 0.71
N ASP A 120 -18.87 11.91 1.86
CA ASP A 120 -18.21 12.01 3.16
C ASP A 120 -17.70 10.66 3.65
N PHE A 121 -16.82 10.68 4.65
CA PHE A 121 -16.37 9.47 5.32
C PHE A 121 -17.53 8.85 6.11
N ASP A 122 -17.82 7.58 5.81
CA ASP A 122 -18.89 6.80 6.42
C ASP A 122 -18.31 5.45 6.85
N GLU A 123 -18.64 5.01 8.06
CA GLU A 123 -18.19 3.73 8.60
C GLU A 123 -18.65 2.56 7.73
N ALA A 124 -19.82 2.67 7.10
CA ALA A 124 -20.34 1.68 6.15
C ALA A 124 -19.51 1.59 4.85
N ALA A 125 -18.67 2.59 4.57
CA ALA A 125 -17.68 2.60 3.50
C ALA A 125 -16.25 2.55 4.05
N SER A 126 -16.05 1.78 5.13
CA SER A 126 -14.73 1.51 5.69
C SER A 126 -14.41 0.02 5.74
N LEU A 127 -13.11 -0.30 5.75
CA LEU A 127 -12.59 -1.63 6.02
C LEU A 127 -11.39 -1.54 6.96
N THR A 128 -11.25 -2.53 7.81
CA THR A 128 -10.02 -2.82 8.55
C THR A 128 -9.00 -3.52 7.64
N GLY A 129 -7.72 -3.40 7.96
CA GLY A 129 -6.68 -4.18 7.29
C GLY A 129 -6.90 -5.68 7.45
N ALA A 130 -7.46 -6.14 8.57
CA ALA A 130 -7.85 -7.54 8.76
C ALA A 130 -8.90 -8.00 7.73
N GLU A 131 -9.89 -7.17 7.40
CA GLU A 131 -10.88 -7.47 6.36
C GLU A 131 -10.24 -7.51 4.97
N LEU A 132 -9.38 -6.55 4.65
CA LEU A 132 -8.66 -6.54 3.38
C LEU A 132 -7.75 -7.76 3.23
N ILE A 133 -7.11 -8.23 4.31
CA ILE A 133 -6.32 -9.47 4.31
C ILE A 133 -7.22 -10.68 4.01
N ARG A 134 -8.43 -10.75 4.59
CA ARG A 134 -9.42 -11.79 4.23
C ARG A 134 -9.87 -11.68 2.77
N MET A 135 -9.83 -10.49 2.19
CA MET A 135 -10.07 -10.25 0.76
C MET A 135 -8.83 -10.53 -0.13
N GLY A 136 -7.69 -10.92 0.43
CA GLY A 136 -6.49 -11.31 -0.31
C GLY A 136 -5.37 -10.27 -0.33
N ALA A 137 -5.48 -9.17 0.42
CA ALA A 137 -4.34 -8.27 0.63
C ALA A 137 -3.22 -8.98 1.42
N ARG A 138 -1.97 -8.68 1.08
CA ARG A 138 -0.82 -9.22 1.81
C ARG A 138 -0.73 -8.57 3.19
N ARG A 139 -0.55 -9.37 4.23
CA ARG A 139 -0.25 -8.89 5.59
C ARG A 139 1.20 -8.42 5.68
N CYS A 140 1.45 -7.29 6.34
CA CYS A 140 2.82 -6.84 6.57
C CYS A 140 3.61 -7.84 7.44
N PRO A 141 4.90 -8.07 7.15
CA PRO A 141 5.77 -8.82 8.04
C PRO A 141 5.76 -8.19 9.44
N ARG A 142 5.86 -9.03 10.47
CA ARG A 142 6.02 -8.53 11.84
C ARG A 142 7.33 -7.76 11.90
N THR A 143 7.26 -6.47 12.26
CA THR A 143 8.46 -5.74 12.68
C THR A 143 8.88 -6.35 14.02
N VAL A 144 9.96 -7.14 14.01
CA VAL A 144 10.58 -7.56 15.28
C VAL A 144 11.25 -6.30 15.83
N PRO A 145 10.88 -5.81 17.02
CA PRO A 145 11.60 -4.70 17.63
C PRO A 145 13.06 -5.10 17.70
N ARG A 146 13.96 -4.29 17.14
CA ARG A 146 15.40 -4.44 17.41
C ARG A 146 15.56 -4.28 18.92
N SER A 147 15.63 -5.39 19.65
CA SER A 147 16.15 -5.39 21.01
C SER A 147 17.52 -4.72 20.91
N ARG A 148 17.66 -3.61 21.65
CA ARG A 148 18.89 -2.84 21.76
C ARG A 148 20.05 -3.82 21.93
N GLN A 149 20.99 -3.80 20.98
CA GLN A 149 22.34 -4.30 21.24
C GLN A 149 23.01 -3.37 22.25
#